data_AF-L0AZD9-F1
#
_entry.id   AF-L0AZD9-F1
#
_cell.length_a   1.000
_cell.length_b   1.000
_cell.length_c   1.000
_cell.angle_alpha   90.00
_cell.angle_beta   90.00
_cell.angle_gamma   90.00
#
_symmetry.space_group_name_H-M   'P 1'
#
loop_
_entity.id
_entity.type
_entity.pdbx_description
1 polymer ?
#
loop_
_entity_poly.entity_id
_entity_poly.type
_entity_poly.pdbx_seq_one_letter_code
_entity_poly.pdbx_strand_id
1 'polypeptide(L)'
;MRMMNNQSGVWTEHFSKDGRRYYYNQQTKKSQWEKPDELKTEQELEIEVKTHWKPYSSADGKVFYYNTETHESVWEVPEQVKNLLAEKGSSTGNVQENLKGAFMSWLEKFNFTQKTTWEAAVKLLEADERWPMFSTLTRGEKKQLFSEFSSQIHRRKQEEMRKKKAMVHEIIFKELSEWPELSYHTTYVDFAKNFNKREWWEWADEKTRDSIFQDYIEREEKELKKKAKEKKVKSMDKLLDILHLRYKNELLTWDTVKVEYANFEGLHEIDILNCHKYVFRETYHEKYADAEKRTYRLQRKIRERFITFLEECVKKGEIDKNTEFPEFIKKHATEAIYVDLVGQPGSTPLDLFMEVKLALMLGKTKILAVLWTVCLVRLSHGKYSQKKWEHNDEERLRAILKELKNAPKSNESKEVSTETLQDTSRDNVANLNQSDSQQDLKSEVYTSIFNVEEANEDAVKVLKLLTRDGAVAKRVKYDGKDIWSARAIMGSPCSLAVLYMDGDKPVFAVINTKGFFSGESTIYKYYDGNQWKAK
;
A
#
# COMPACT_ATOMS: atom_id res chain seq x y z
N MET A 1 -69.63 -67.96 13.48
CA MET A 1 -69.83 -67.87 12.01
C MET A 1 -70.97 -66.88 11.76
N ARG A 2 -70.67 -65.62 11.42
CA ARG A 2 -71.65 -64.64 10.94
C ARG A 2 -71.28 -64.34 9.50
N MET A 3 -72.19 -64.67 8.58
CA MET A 3 -72.01 -64.44 7.15
C MET A 3 -71.94 -62.93 6.87
N MET A 4 -70.84 -62.49 6.27
CA MET A 4 -70.74 -61.16 5.65
C MET A 4 -71.53 -61.21 4.34
N ASN A 5 -72.72 -60.63 4.31
CA ASN A 5 -73.43 -60.37 3.06
C ASN A 5 -73.05 -58.96 2.59
N ASN A 6 -72.17 -58.90 1.59
CA ASN A 6 -71.74 -57.68 0.93
C ASN A 6 -72.84 -57.23 -0.05
N GLN A 7 -73.59 -56.19 0.30
CA GLN A 7 -74.45 -55.47 -0.64
C GLN A 7 -74.22 -53.95 -0.54
N SER A 8 -73.00 -53.52 -0.80
CA SER A 8 -72.57 -52.12 -0.88
C SER A 8 -72.97 -51.45 -2.21
N GLY A 9 -74.25 -51.51 -2.57
CA GLY A 9 -74.76 -50.89 -3.81
C GLY A 9 -76.26 -50.67 -3.90
N VAL A 10 -77.00 -50.80 -2.79
CA VAL A 10 -78.47 -50.90 -2.82
C VAL A 10 -79.18 -49.58 -2.52
N TRP A 11 -78.55 -48.70 -1.74
CA TRP A 11 -79.09 -47.40 -1.36
C TRP A 11 -78.45 -46.27 -2.16
N THR A 12 -79.26 -45.32 -2.61
CA THR A 12 -78.82 -44.12 -3.36
C THR A 12 -79.42 -42.87 -2.74
N GLU A 13 -78.67 -41.75 -2.76
CA GLU A 13 -79.12 -40.46 -2.24
C GLU A 13 -79.88 -39.67 -3.33
N HIS A 14 -81.03 -39.09 -2.95
CA HIS A 14 -81.90 -38.30 -3.82
C HIS A 14 -82.42 -37.06 -3.08
N PHE A 15 -82.94 -36.09 -3.83
CA PHE A 15 -83.55 -34.87 -3.29
C PHE A 15 -85.02 -34.78 -3.68
N SER A 16 -85.89 -34.49 -2.71
CA SER A 16 -87.32 -34.23 -2.94
C SER A 16 -87.52 -32.91 -3.70
N LYS A 17 -88.72 -32.68 -4.26
CA LYS A 17 -89.11 -31.40 -4.88
C LYS A 17 -88.98 -30.20 -3.93
N ASP A 18 -89.08 -30.46 -2.62
CA ASP A 18 -88.90 -29.47 -1.55
C ASP A 18 -87.44 -29.36 -1.05
N GLY A 19 -86.47 -29.93 -1.78
CA GLY A 19 -85.03 -29.84 -1.45
C GLY A 19 -84.54 -30.75 -0.32
N ARG A 20 -85.42 -31.52 0.33
CA ARG A 20 -85.06 -32.45 1.41
C ARG A 20 -84.37 -33.71 0.88
N ARG A 21 -83.23 -34.07 1.47
CA ARG A 21 -82.47 -35.28 1.17
C ARG A 21 -83.22 -36.53 1.65
N TYR A 22 -83.33 -37.55 0.81
CA TYR A 22 -83.84 -38.87 1.17
C TYR A 22 -83.00 -39.97 0.51
N TYR A 23 -83.06 -41.18 1.06
CA TYR A 23 -82.32 -42.34 0.60
C TYR A 23 -83.28 -43.37 0.02
N TYR A 24 -83.00 -43.82 -1.18
CA TYR A 24 -83.83 -44.75 -1.93
C TYR A 24 -83.12 -46.10 -2.10
N ASN A 25 -83.78 -47.16 -1.66
CA ASN A 25 -83.33 -48.52 -1.86
C ASN A 25 -83.86 -49.05 -3.19
N GLN A 26 -82.95 -49.32 -4.13
CA GLN A 26 -83.34 -49.73 -5.48
C GLN A 26 -83.93 -51.14 -5.54
N GLN A 27 -83.59 -52.01 -4.57
CA GLN A 27 -84.05 -53.41 -4.51
C GLN A 27 -85.42 -53.53 -3.82
N THR A 28 -85.61 -52.88 -2.68
CA THR A 28 -86.86 -52.96 -1.91
C THR A 28 -87.91 -51.93 -2.36
N LYS A 29 -87.52 -51.00 -3.25
CA LYS A 29 -88.33 -49.88 -3.74
C LYS A 29 -88.84 -48.95 -2.64
N LYS A 30 -88.20 -48.97 -1.46
CA LYS A 30 -88.52 -48.13 -0.31
C LYS A 30 -87.64 -46.89 -0.28
N SER A 31 -88.22 -45.77 0.13
CA SER A 31 -87.51 -44.52 0.46
C SER A 31 -87.54 -44.27 1.97
N GLN A 32 -86.45 -43.77 2.53
CA GLN A 32 -86.38 -43.32 3.92
C GLN A 32 -85.64 -41.99 4.03
N TRP A 33 -85.93 -41.22 5.08
CA TRP A 33 -85.31 -39.91 5.31
C TRP A 33 -83.99 -40.02 6.08
N GLU A 34 -83.80 -41.09 6.86
CA GLU A 34 -82.57 -41.33 7.61
C GLU A 34 -81.53 -42.03 6.75
N LYS A 35 -80.25 -41.65 6.89
CA LYS A 35 -79.15 -42.29 6.16
C LYS A 35 -79.03 -43.76 6.61
N PRO A 36 -79.16 -44.74 5.70
CA PRO A 36 -79.01 -46.15 6.04
C PRO A 36 -77.60 -46.44 6.58
N ASP A 37 -77.50 -47.39 7.52
CA ASP A 37 -76.22 -47.76 8.15
C ASP A 37 -75.18 -48.23 7.13
N GLU A 38 -75.60 -48.81 5.99
CA GLU A 38 -74.70 -49.25 4.93
C GLU A 38 -74.09 -48.10 4.11
N LEU A 39 -74.67 -46.90 4.19
CA LEU A 39 -74.12 -45.67 3.58
C LEU A 39 -73.38 -44.81 4.61
N LYS A 40 -73.49 -45.11 5.91
CA LYS A 40 -72.75 -44.38 6.94
C LYS A 40 -71.26 -44.75 6.85
N THR A 41 -70.39 -43.76 7.02
CA THR A 41 -68.96 -44.05 7.12
C THR A 41 -68.66 -44.74 8.45
N GLU A 42 -67.56 -45.51 8.55
CA GLU A 42 -67.12 -46.10 9.82
C GLU A 42 -66.99 -45.03 10.93
N GLN A 43 -66.63 -43.81 10.54
CA GLN A 43 -66.55 -42.65 11.43
C GLN A 43 -67.93 -42.18 11.91
N GLU A 44 -68.92 -42.10 11.02
CA GLU A 44 -70.30 -41.72 11.39
C GLU A 44 -70.93 -42.77 12.33
N LEU A 45 -70.70 -44.06 12.07
CA LEU A 45 -71.18 -45.15 12.93
C LEU A 45 -70.53 -45.10 14.32
N GLU A 46 -69.22 -44.84 14.39
CA GLU A 46 -68.50 -44.79 15.67
C GLU A 46 -68.88 -43.56 16.50
N ILE A 47 -69.13 -42.40 15.87
CA ILE A 47 -69.66 -41.20 16.53
C ILE A 47 -71.05 -41.50 17.10
N GLU A 48 -71.93 -42.11 16.29
CA GLU A 48 -73.28 -42.48 16.72
C GLU A 48 -73.27 -43.47 17.89
N VAL A 49 -72.35 -44.45 17.87
CA VAL A 49 -72.21 -45.46 18.94
C VAL A 49 -71.59 -44.87 20.21
N LYS A 50 -70.61 -43.97 20.11
CA LYS A 50 -69.86 -43.45 21.26
C LYS A 50 -70.46 -42.19 21.88
N THR A 51 -71.11 -41.36 21.09
CA THR A 51 -71.61 -40.06 21.56
C THR A 51 -73.11 -39.89 21.41
N HIS A 52 -73.81 -40.85 20.78
CA HIS A 52 -75.26 -40.83 20.56
C HIS A 52 -75.78 -39.61 19.79
N TRP A 53 -74.88 -38.84 19.16
CA TRP A 53 -75.21 -37.66 18.36
C TRP A 53 -75.25 -38.06 16.89
N LYS A 54 -76.36 -37.71 16.22
CA LYS A 54 -76.58 -37.99 14.81
C LYS A 54 -76.79 -36.68 14.04
N PRO A 55 -76.12 -36.48 12.88
CA PRO A 55 -76.36 -35.31 12.05
C PRO A 55 -77.65 -35.49 11.23
N TYR A 56 -78.52 -34.49 11.29
CA TYR A 56 -79.75 -34.38 10.51
C TYR A 56 -79.73 -33.09 9.68
N SER A 57 -80.41 -33.09 8.53
CA SER A 57 -80.55 -31.91 7.69
C SER A 57 -81.93 -31.28 7.86
N SER A 58 -81.97 -29.98 8.12
CA SER A 58 -83.21 -29.18 8.15
C SER A 58 -83.77 -28.98 6.74
N ALA A 59 -85.01 -28.49 6.64
CA ALA A 59 -85.66 -28.15 5.37
C ALA A 59 -84.87 -27.12 4.54
N ASP A 60 -84.09 -26.25 5.22
CA ASP A 60 -83.23 -25.24 4.60
C ASP A 60 -81.81 -25.78 4.25
N GLY A 61 -81.58 -27.09 4.37
CA GLY A 61 -80.29 -27.73 4.07
C GLY A 61 -79.20 -27.54 5.15
N LYS A 62 -79.51 -26.84 6.25
CA LYS A 62 -78.60 -26.69 7.40
C LYS A 62 -78.55 -27.98 8.22
N VAL A 63 -77.35 -28.44 8.55
CA VAL A 63 -77.14 -29.63 9.39
C VAL A 63 -77.25 -29.24 10.86
N PHE A 64 -78.00 -30.02 11.63
CA PHE A 64 -78.05 -29.96 13.09
C PHE A 64 -77.75 -31.34 13.66
N TYR A 65 -77.22 -31.41 14.88
CA TYR A 65 -76.93 -32.65 15.58
C TYR A 65 -78.05 -32.93 16.57
N TYR A 66 -78.55 -34.16 16.55
CA TYR A 66 -79.57 -34.62 17.48
C TYR A 66 -79.02 -35.75 18.34
N ASN A 67 -79.13 -35.61 19.66
CA ASN A 67 -78.75 -36.65 20.59
C ASN A 67 -79.91 -37.62 20.79
N THR A 68 -79.69 -38.90 20.50
CA THR A 68 -80.75 -39.91 20.64
C THR A 68 -81.03 -40.35 22.07
N GLU A 69 -80.18 -40.01 23.04
CA GLU A 69 -80.41 -40.29 24.47
C GLU A 69 -81.01 -39.11 25.22
N THR A 70 -80.49 -37.89 25.01
CA THR A 70 -80.98 -36.69 25.71
C THR A 70 -82.16 -36.03 25.00
N HIS A 71 -82.47 -36.45 23.76
CA HIS A 71 -83.46 -35.83 22.86
C HIS A 71 -83.19 -34.34 22.56
N GLU A 72 -81.96 -33.88 22.76
CA GLU A 72 -81.54 -32.50 22.49
C GLU A 72 -81.08 -32.32 21.05
N SER A 73 -81.37 -31.16 20.45
CA SER A 73 -80.91 -30.77 19.12
C SER A 73 -80.06 -29.51 19.18
N VAL A 74 -78.85 -29.55 18.62
CA VAL A 74 -77.91 -28.43 18.62
C VAL A 74 -77.46 -28.15 17.18
N TRP A 75 -77.36 -26.88 16.81
CA TRP A 75 -76.93 -26.45 15.47
C TRP A 75 -75.42 -26.47 15.28
N GLU A 76 -74.67 -26.41 16.38
CA GLU A 76 -73.22 -26.51 16.41
C GLU A 76 -72.78 -27.95 16.70
N VAL A 77 -71.57 -28.32 16.26
CA VAL A 77 -71.00 -29.66 16.49
C VAL A 77 -70.78 -29.85 18.00
N PRO A 78 -71.43 -30.85 18.64
CA PRO A 78 -71.30 -31.07 20.08
C PRO A 78 -69.84 -31.32 20.50
N GLU A 79 -69.46 -30.88 21.69
CA GLU A 79 -68.07 -31.01 22.18
C GLU A 79 -67.57 -32.45 22.17
N GLN A 80 -68.43 -33.44 22.48
CA GLN A 80 -68.06 -34.85 22.44
C GLN A 80 -67.71 -35.32 21.02
N VAL A 81 -68.46 -34.87 20.01
CA VAL A 81 -68.19 -35.16 18.59
C VAL A 81 -66.93 -34.44 18.14
N LYS A 82 -66.77 -33.17 18.54
CA LYS A 82 -65.59 -32.35 18.24
C LYS A 82 -64.31 -32.94 18.83
N ASN A 83 -64.35 -33.46 20.05
CA ASN A 83 -63.21 -34.07 20.73
C ASN A 83 -62.79 -35.39 20.06
N LEU A 84 -63.74 -36.26 19.69
CA LEU A 84 -63.45 -37.50 18.94
C LEU A 84 -62.87 -37.21 17.55
N LEU A 85 -63.37 -36.17 16.88
CA LEU A 85 -62.82 -35.72 15.59
C LEU A 85 -61.41 -35.13 15.76
N ALA A 86 -61.15 -34.40 16.85
CA ALA A 86 -59.83 -33.82 17.15
C ALA A 86 -58.77 -34.88 17.51
N GLU A 87 -59.13 -35.91 18.30
CA GLU A 87 -58.23 -37.03 18.64
C GLU A 87 -57.80 -37.82 17.39
N LYS A 88 -58.71 -38.05 16.44
CA LYS A 88 -58.38 -38.69 15.16
C LYS A 88 -57.64 -37.77 14.18
N GLY A 89 -57.92 -36.47 14.18
CA GLY A 89 -57.22 -35.48 13.36
C GLY A 89 -55.73 -35.31 13.70
N SER A 90 -55.37 -35.44 14.99
CA SER A 90 -53.98 -35.32 15.47
C SER A 90 -53.10 -36.52 15.09
N SER A 91 -53.65 -37.74 15.08
CA SER A 91 -52.92 -38.96 14.70
C SER A 91 -52.80 -39.14 13.18
N THR A 92 -53.81 -38.76 12.41
CA THR A 92 -53.79 -38.85 10.93
C THR A 92 -52.96 -37.74 10.28
N GLY A 93 -52.93 -36.53 10.86
CA GLY A 93 -52.08 -35.43 10.38
C GLY A 93 -50.59 -35.77 10.40
N ASN A 94 -50.10 -36.36 11.50
CA ASN A 94 -48.71 -36.81 11.63
C ASN A 94 -48.33 -37.90 10.62
N VAL A 95 -49.24 -38.85 10.33
CA VAL A 95 -48.98 -39.91 9.35
C VAL A 95 -48.87 -39.35 7.93
N GLN A 96 -49.76 -38.43 7.56
CA GLN A 96 -49.75 -37.81 6.23
C GLN A 96 -48.52 -36.89 6.06
N GLU A 97 -48.11 -36.17 7.08
CA GLU A 97 -46.90 -35.33 7.07
C GLU A 97 -45.60 -36.15 7.01
N ASN A 98 -45.53 -37.26 7.76
CA ASN A 98 -44.44 -38.23 7.63
C ASN A 98 -44.39 -38.86 6.23
N LEU A 99 -45.54 -39.15 5.61
CA LEU A 99 -45.61 -39.65 4.23
C LEU A 99 -45.13 -38.60 3.22
N LYS A 100 -45.47 -37.31 3.41
CA LYS A 100 -44.98 -36.20 2.59
C LYS A 100 -43.46 -36.07 2.70
N GLY A 101 -42.92 -36.16 3.90
CA GLY A 101 -41.46 -36.19 4.14
C GLY A 101 -40.78 -37.40 3.49
N ALA A 102 -41.35 -38.60 3.60
CA ALA A 102 -40.85 -39.80 2.96
C ALA A 102 -40.91 -39.71 1.43
N PHE A 103 -41.96 -39.10 0.87
CA PHE A 103 -42.07 -38.83 -0.57
C PHE A 103 -40.98 -37.87 -1.04
N MET A 104 -40.74 -36.77 -0.32
CA MET A 104 -39.68 -35.80 -0.63
C MET A 104 -38.28 -36.43 -0.57
N SER A 105 -37.98 -37.22 0.46
CA SER A 105 -36.69 -37.94 0.56
C SER A 105 -36.55 -39.01 -0.51
N TRP A 106 -37.65 -39.61 -0.96
CA TRP A 106 -37.62 -40.55 -2.07
C TRP A 106 -37.35 -39.86 -3.41
N LEU A 107 -37.91 -38.67 -3.66
CA LEU A 107 -37.59 -37.85 -4.85
C LEU A 107 -36.09 -37.53 -4.96
N GLU A 108 -35.38 -37.38 -3.83
CA GLU A 108 -33.92 -37.14 -3.83
C GLU A 108 -33.09 -38.28 -4.42
N LYS A 109 -33.63 -39.50 -4.45
CA LYS A 109 -32.94 -40.65 -5.07
C LYS A 109 -32.97 -40.62 -6.59
N PHE A 110 -33.81 -39.79 -7.18
CA PHE A 110 -33.89 -39.60 -8.61
C PHE A 110 -33.06 -38.39 -9.03
N ASN A 111 -32.34 -38.51 -10.15
CA ASN A 111 -31.55 -37.44 -10.73
C ASN A 111 -32.42 -36.43 -11.50
N PHE A 112 -33.48 -35.91 -10.87
CA PHE A 112 -34.32 -34.89 -11.47
C PHE A 112 -33.58 -33.55 -11.56
N THR A 113 -33.82 -32.83 -12.65
CA THR A 113 -33.24 -31.50 -12.87
C THR A 113 -34.35 -30.46 -12.84
N GLN A 114 -33.99 -29.17 -12.75
CA GLN A 114 -34.98 -28.08 -12.85
C GLN A 114 -35.80 -28.12 -14.16
N LYS A 115 -35.27 -28.75 -15.21
CA LYS A 115 -35.97 -28.89 -16.50
C LYS A 115 -36.95 -30.06 -16.53
N THR A 116 -36.93 -30.94 -15.53
CA THR A 116 -37.81 -32.11 -15.49
C THR A 116 -39.24 -31.68 -15.17
N THR A 117 -40.15 -31.87 -16.11
CA THR A 117 -41.59 -31.62 -15.93
C THR A 117 -42.23 -32.69 -15.05
N TRP A 118 -43.32 -32.36 -14.36
CA TRP A 118 -44.11 -33.30 -13.55
C TRP A 118 -44.50 -34.55 -14.33
N GLU A 119 -44.94 -34.40 -15.58
CA GLU A 119 -45.40 -35.50 -16.43
C GLU A 119 -44.26 -36.47 -16.80
N ALA A 120 -43.05 -35.96 -16.99
CA ALA A 120 -41.85 -36.77 -17.22
C ALA A 120 -41.38 -37.46 -15.94
N ALA A 121 -41.45 -36.77 -14.80
CA ALA A 121 -41.12 -37.35 -13.50
C ALA A 121 -42.07 -38.49 -13.13
N VAL A 122 -43.38 -38.32 -13.32
CA VAL A 122 -44.40 -39.34 -13.02
C VAL A 122 -44.10 -40.66 -13.74
N LYS A 123 -43.70 -40.63 -15.01
CA LYS A 123 -43.33 -41.86 -15.76
C LYS A 123 -42.18 -42.63 -15.11
N LEU A 124 -41.22 -41.93 -14.51
CA LEU A 124 -40.08 -42.53 -13.82
C LEU A 124 -40.47 -43.00 -12.41
N LEU A 125 -41.37 -42.27 -11.75
CA LEU A 125 -41.85 -42.59 -10.40
C LEU A 125 -42.80 -43.80 -10.41
N GLU A 126 -43.71 -43.90 -11.39
CA GLU A 126 -44.67 -45.01 -11.53
C GLU A 126 -44.00 -46.36 -11.80
N ALA A 127 -42.78 -46.34 -12.35
CA ALA A 127 -42.00 -47.55 -12.62
C ALA A 127 -41.34 -48.15 -11.35
N ASP A 128 -41.27 -47.40 -10.25
CA ASP A 128 -40.60 -47.82 -9.01
C ASP A 128 -41.61 -48.50 -8.06
N GLU A 129 -41.18 -49.60 -7.44
CA GLU A 129 -41.97 -50.43 -6.52
C GLU A 129 -42.56 -49.66 -5.33
N ARG A 130 -41.99 -48.50 -4.98
CA ARG A 130 -42.42 -47.65 -3.87
C ARG A 130 -43.59 -46.74 -4.23
N TRP A 131 -43.94 -46.58 -5.50
CA TRP A 131 -45.04 -45.71 -5.93
C TRP A 131 -46.40 -46.01 -5.27
N PRO A 132 -46.82 -47.29 -5.12
CA PRO A 132 -48.07 -47.64 -4.44
C PRO A 132 -48.08 -47.27 -2.95
N MET A 133 -46.91 -47.17 -2.31
CA MET A 133 -46.77 -46.76 -0.90
C MET A 133 -47.32 -45.35 -0.66
N PHE A 134 -47.27 -44.50 -1.68
CA PHE A 134 -47.76 -43.13 -1.64
C PHE A 134 -49.18 -42.99 -2.21
N SER A 135 -49.95 -44.07 -2.36
CA SER A 135 -51.30 -44.05 -2.92
C SER A 135 -52.30 -43.22 -2.10
N THR A 136 -52.03 -43.03 -0.81
CA THR A 136 -52.81 -42.17 0.09
C THR A 136 -52.64 -40.68 -0.18
N LEU A 137 -51.55 -40.26 -0.85
CA LEU A 137 -51.36 -38.89 -1.31
C LEU A 137 -52.10 -38.68 -2.62
N THR A 138 -52.93 -37.64 -2.67
CA THR A 138 -53.65 -37.28 -3.90
C THR A 138 -52.68 -36.87 -5.01
N ARG A 139 -53.10 -36.99 -6.27
CA ARG A 139 -52.30 -36.53 -7.43
C ARG A 139 -51.91 -35.05 -7.31
N GLY A 140 -52.79 -34.22 -6.75
CA GLY A 140 -52.53 -32.80 -6.49
C GLY A 140 -51.42 -32.58 -5.46
N GLU A 141 -51.48 -33.30 -4.32
CA GLU A 141 -50.43 -33.23 -3.29
C GLU A 141 -49.08 -33.71 -3.79
N LYS A 142 -49.03 -34.82 -4.53
CA LYS A 142 -47.75 -35.30 -5.11
C LYS A 142 -47.16 -34.28 -6.09
N LYS A 143 -47.99 -33.64 -6.92
CA LYS A 143 -47.57 -32.58 -7.85
C LYS A 143 -47.06 -31.34 -7.10
N GLN A 144 -47.72 -30.98 -6.00
CA GLN A 144 -47.30 -29.87 -5.14
C GLN A 144 -45.94 -30.14 -4.49
N LEU A 145 -45.75 -31.33 -3.91
CA LEU A 145 -44.47 -31.76 -3.32
C LEU A 145 -43.36 -31.79 -4.37
N PHE A 146 -43.64 -32.26 -5.59
CA PHE A 146 -42.66 -32.21 -6.67
C PHE A 146 -42.30 -30.79 -7.11
N SER A 147 -43.27 -29.87 -7.14
CA SER A 147 -43.01 -28.46 -7.41
C SER A 147 -42.13 -27.84 -6.31
N GLU A 148 -42.40 -28.19 -5.05
CA GLU A 148 -41.57 -27.77 -3.92
C GLU A 148 -40.15 -28.35 -4.02
N PHE A 149 -40.01 -29.64 -4.33
CA PHE A 149 -38.74 -30.29 -4.57
C PHE A 149 -37.94 -29.64 -5.71
N SER A 150 -38.61 -29.33 -6.83
CA SER A 150 -38.02 -28.63 -7.97
C SER A 150 -37.53 -27.22 -7.58
N SER A 151 -38.30 -26.52 -6.75
CA SER A 151 -37.93 -25.23 -6.17
C SER A 151 -36.72 -25.36 -5.23
N GLN A 152 -36.66 -26.41 -4.39
CA GLN A 152 -35.52 -26.70 -3.53
C GLN A 152 -34.24 -26.98 -4.34
N ILE A 153 -34.31 -27.76 -5.43
CA ILE A 153 -33.16 -27.98 -6.33
C ILE A 153 -32.67 -26.65 -6.90
N HIS A 154 -33.59 -25.80 -7.39
CA HIS A 154 -33.23 -24.50 -7.93
C HIS A 154 -32.58 -23.60 -6.88
N ARG A 155 -33.16 -23.53 -5.68
CA ARG A 155 -32.63 -22.76 -4.55
C ARG A 155 -31.25 -23.25 -4.13
N ARG A 156 -31.04 -24.56 -3.99
CA ARG A 156 -29.73 -25.15 -3.68
C ARG A 156 -28.68 -24.75 -4.72
N LYS A 157 -29.01 -24.86 -6.02
CA LYS A 157 -28.11 -24.46 -7.12
C LYS A 157 -27.81 -22.96 -7.09
N GLN A 158 -28.81 -22.11 -6.82
CA GLN A 158 -28.58 -20.66 -6.65
C GLN A 158 -27.68 -20.36 -5.45
N GLU A 159 -27.91 -21.02 -4.30
CA GLU A 159 -27.09 -20.85 -3.09
C GLU A 159 -25.65 -21.32 -3.32
N GLU A 160 -25.44 -22.44 -4.01
CA GLU A 160 -24.11 -22.90 -4.41
C GLU A 160 -23.42 -21.88 -5.32
N MET A 161 -24.12 -21.33 -6.31
CA MET A 161 -23.58 -20.27 -7.16
C MET A 161 -23.29 -18.97 -6.40
N ARG A 162 -24.12 -18.61 -5.40
CA ARG A 162 -23.85 -17.48 -4.51
C ARG A 162 -22.59 -17.70 -3.68
N LYS A 163 -22.41 -18.90 -3.11
CA LYS A 163 -21.20 -19.29 -2.38
C LYS A 163 -19.97 -19.22 -3.27
N LYS A 164 -20.05 -19.79 -4.49
CA LYS A 164 -18.98 -19.69 -5.49
C LYS A 164 -18.60 -18.24 -5.79
N LYS A 165 -19.58 -17.38 -6.09
CA LYS A 165 -19.37 -15.94 -6.33
C LYS A 165 -18.71 -15.23 -5.14
N ALA A 166 -19.13 -15.54 -3.92
CA ALA A 166 -18.55 -14.95 -2.71
C ALA A 166 -17.07 -15.35 -2.52
N MET A 167 -16.67 -16.55 -2.98
CA MET A 167 -15.28 -17.01 -2.91
C MET A 167 -14.39 -16.45 -4.03
N VAL A 168 -14.94 -16.02 -5.16
CA VAL A 168 -14.15 -15.55 -6.32
C VAL A 168 -13.22 -14.41 -5.94
N HIS A 169 -13.68 -13.48 -5.11
CA HIS A 169 -12.86 -12.35 -4.63
C HIS A 169 -11.57 -12.86 -3.96
N GLU A 170 -11.70 -13.70 -2.94
CA GLU A 170 -10.56 -14.25 -2.19
C GLU A 170 -9.65 -15.11 -3.07
N ILE A 171 -10.22 -15.89 -3.99
CA ILE A 171 -9.45 -16.73 -4.91
C ILE A 171 -8.60 -15.88 -5.85
N ILE A 172 -9.18 -14.84 -6.47
CA ILE A 172 -8.44 -13.95 -7.37
C ILE A 172 -7.33 -13.22 -6.61
N PHE A 173 -7.63 -12.70 -5.41
CA PHE A 173 -6.62 -12.06 -4.56
C PHE A 173 -5.45 -12.98 -4.26
N LYS A 174 -5.73 -14.24 -3.92
CA LYS A 174 -4.69 -15.25 -3.66
C LYS A 174 -3.87 -15.54 -4.92
N GLU A 175 -4.51 -15.83 -6.04
CA GLU A 175 -3.83 -16.15 -7.31
C GLU A 175 -2.94 -14.98 -7.78
N LEU A 176 -3.40 -13.73 -7.62
CA LEU A 176 -2.60 -12.55 -7.91
C LEU A 176 -1.40 -12.43 -6.95
N SER A 177 -1.59 -12.68 -5.66
CA SER A 177 -0.50 -12.60 -4.67
C SER A 177 0.61 -13.63 -4.89
N GLU A 178 0.26 -14.79 -5.48
CA GLU A 178 1.19 -15.88 -5.76
C GLU A 178 1.78 -15.81 -7.18
N TRP A 179 1.32 -14.90 -8.04
CA TRP A 179 1.75 -14.80 -9.42
C TRP A 179 3.16 -14.17 -9.55
N PRO A 180 4.20 -14.94 -9.95
CA PRO A 180 5.59 -14.45 -9.89
C PRO A 180 5.92 -13.34 -10.89
N GLU A 181 5.19 -13.29 -12.01
CA GLU A 181 5.38 -12.31 -13.08
C GLU A 181 4.54 -11.05 -12.89
N LEU A 182 3.77 -10.99 -11.78
CA LEU A 182 2.95 -9.83 -11.49
C LEU A 182 3.80 -8.58 -11.34
N SER A 183 3.43 -7.55 -12.09
CA SER A 183 4.04 -6.24 -12.10
C SER A 183 2.97 -5.18 -11.91
N TYR A 184 3.39 -3.98 -11.50
CA TYR A 184 2.49 -2.83 -11.38
C TYR A 184 1.97 -2.32 -12.75
N HIS A 185 2.56 -2.79 -13.86
CA HIS A 185 2.10 -2.51 -15.23
C HIS A 185 1.23 -3.64 -15.83
N THR A 186 1.05 -4.75 -15.11
CA THR A 186 0.28 -5.89 -15.60
C THR A 186 -1.17 -5.47 -15.87
N THR A 187 -1.71 -5.85 -17.03
CA THR A 187 -3.07 -5.49 -17.42
C THR A 187 -4.06 -6.62 -17.13
N TYR A 188 -5.36 -6.29 -17.08
CA TYR A 188 -6.41 -7.29 -16.98
C TYR A 188 -6.38 -8.28 -18.15
N VAL A 189 -5.95 -7.84 -19.34
CA VAL A 189 -5.81 -8.72 -20.51
C VAL A 189 -4.75 -9.81 -20.27
N ASP A 190 -3.62 -9.45 -19.64
CA ASP A 190 -2.58 -10.42 -19.31
C ASP A 190 -3.05 -11.39 -18.22
N PHE A 191 -3.75 -10.88 -17.21
CA PHE A 191 -4.42 -11.70 -16.21
C PHE A 191 -5.43 -12.67 -16.87
N ALA A 192 -6.30 -12.20 -17.75
CA ALA A 192 -7.29 -13.03 -18.41
C ALA A 192 -6.65 -14.12 -19.29
N LYS A 193 -5.56 -13.81 -19.98
CA LYS A 193 -4.80 -14.81 -20.77
C LYS A 193 -4.26 -15.94 -19.89
N ASN A 194 -3.76 -15.61 -18.70
CA ASN A 194 -3.15 -16.60 -17.81
C ASN A 194 -4.17 -17.42 -17.01
N PHE A 195 -5.31 -16.83 -16.63
CA PHE A 195 -6.26 -17.46 -15.70
C PHE A 195 -7.58 -17.93 -16.32
N ASN A 196 -7.82 -17.72 -17.63
CA ASN A 196 -9.10 -18.09 -18.27
C ASN A 196 -9.48 -19.59 -18.22
N LYS A 197 -8.52 -20.49 -18.01
CA LYS A 197 -8.76 -21.94 -17.90
C LYS A 197 -9.09 -22.39 -16.49
N ARG A 198 -9.07 -21.51 -15.49
CA ARG A 198 -9.35 -21.86 -14.10
C ARG A 198 -10.84 -22.15 -13.91
N GLU A 199 -11.17 -23.11 -13.04
CA GLU A 199 -12.58 -23.47 -12.76
C GLU A 199 -13.40 -22.30 -12.24
N TRP A 200 -12.79 -21.43 -11.42
CA TRP A 200 -13.45 -20.26 -10.85
C TRP A 200 -13.70 -19.14 -11.87
N TRP A 201 -13.08 -19.23 -13.06
CA TRP A 201 -13.21 -18.20 -14.09
C TRP A 201 -14.67 -17.96 -14.46
N GLU A 202 -15.45 -19.03 -14.64
CA GLU A 202 -16.86 -18.96 -15.02
C GLU A 202 -17.82 -18.59 -13.86
N TRP A 203 -17.32 -18.52 -12.61
CA TRP A 203 -18.18 -18.25 -11.45
C TRP A 203 -18.57 -16.77 -11.35
N ALA A 204 -17.78 -15.88 -11.95
CA ALA A 204 -18.06 -14.45 -12.05
C ALA A 204 -18.22 -14.03 -13.52
N ASP A 205 -18.74 -12.83 -13.75
CA ASP A 205 -18.69 -12.18 -15.06
C ASP A 205 -17.37 -11.41 -15.22
N GLU A 206 -17.08 -10.99 -16.46
CA GLU A 206 -15.83 -10.29 -16.78
C GLU A 206 -15.70 -8.98 -16.02
N LYS A 207 -16.80 -8.24 -15.87
CA LYS A 207 -16.83 -6.97 -15.14
C LYS A 207 -16.46 -7.15 -13.66
N THR A 208 -16.97 -8.19 -13.01
CA THR A 208 -16.61 -8.47 -11.60
C THR A 208 -15.15 -8.89 -11.49
N ARG A 209 -14.65 -9.75 -12.39
CA ARG A 209 -13.23 -10.16 -12.37
C ARG A 209 -12.28 -8.97 -12.58
N ASP A 210 -12.58 -8.09 -13.53
CA ASP A 210 -11.79 -6.89 -13.77
C ASP A 210 -11.82 -5.94 -12.58
N SER A 211 -13.00 -5.69 -11.99
CA SER A 211 -13.10 -4.87 -10.76
C SER A 211 -12.21 -5.41 -9.64
N ILE A 212 -12.27 -6.72 -9.38
CA ILE A 212 -11.45 -7.36 -8.33
C ILE A 212 -9.95 -7.25 -8.66
N PHE A 213 -9.58 -7.41 -9.93
CA PHE A 213 -8.21 -7.25 -10.40
C PHE A 213 -7.71 -5.81 -10.19
N GLN A 214 -8.48 -4.79 -10.61
CA GLN A 214 -8.11 -3.39 -10.43
C GLN A 214 -7.98 -3.03 -8.94
N ASP A 215 -8.92 -3.47 -8.10
CA ASP A 215 -8.89 -3.26 -6.65
C ASP A 215 -7.61 -3.84 -6.02
N TYR A 216 -7.17 -5.02 -6.48
CA TYR A 216 -5.92 -5.64 -6.04
C TYR A 216 -4.70 -4.82 -6.47
N ILE A 217 -4.63 -4.46 -7.76
CA ILE A 217 -3.50 -3.69 -8.31
C ILE A 217 -3.39 -2.34 -7.62
N GLU A 218 -4.49 -1.62 -7.41
CA GLU A 218 -4.50 -0.33 -6.72
C GLU A 218 -3.98 -0.46 -5.28
N ARG A 219 -4.40 -1.50 -4.56
CA ARG A 219 -3.96 -1.76 -3.19
C ARG A 219 -2.47 -2.07 -3.09
N GLU A 220 -1.97 -2.92 -3.99
CA GLU A 220 -0.60 -3.45 -3.95
C GLU A 220 0.40 -2.63 -4.80
N GLU A 221 -0.05 -1.61 -5.54
CA GLU A 221 0.75 -0.85 -6.50
C GLU A 221 2.06 -0.32 -5.88
N LYS A 222 1.96 0.23 -4.66
CA LYS A 222 3.10 0.79 -3.93
C LYS A 222 4.14 -0.26 -3.60
N GLU A 223 3.73 -1.43 -3.11
CA GLU A 223 4.64 -2.52 -2.76
C GLU A 223 5.22 -3.18 -4.02
N LEU A 224 4.45 -3.33 -5.10
CA LEU A 224 4.95 -3.80 -6.40
C LEU A 224 6.03 -2.85 -6.97
N LYS A 225 5.77 -1.53 -6.96
CA LYS A 225 6.75 -0.50 -7.37
C LYS A 225 8.02 -0.55 -6.51
N LYS A 226 7.87 -0.73 -5.20
CA LYS A 226 8.99 -0.87 -4.27
C LYS A 226 9.82 -2.13 -4.55
N LYS A 227 9.19 -3.30 -4.69
CA LYS A 227 9.87 -4.55 -5.08
C LYS A 227 10.60 -4.42 -6.42
N ALA A 228 9.98 -3.77 -7.42
CA ALA A 228 10.62 -3.52 -8.71
C ALA A 228 11.86 -2.61 -8.58
N LYS A 229 11.76 -1.54 -7.78
CA LYS A 229 12.90 -0.64 -7.47
C LYS A 229 14.01 -1.38 -6.74
N GLU A 230 13.68 -2.20 -5.74
CA GLU A 230 14.66 -3.01 -5.01
C GLU A 230 15.37 -4.03 -5.91
N LYS A 231 14.64 -4.68 -6.82
CA LYS A 231 15.24 -5.57 -7.83
C LYS A 231 16.21 -4.81 -8.74
N LYS A 232 15.79 -3.66 -9.27
CA LYS A 232 16.64 -2.78 -10.09
C LYS A 232 17.92 -2.38 -9.34
N VAL A 233 17.80 -1.98 -8.08
CA VAL A 233 18.95 -1.61 -7.23
C VAL A 233 19.90 -2.79 -7.04
N LYS A 234 19.39 -3.99 -6.74
CA LYS A 234 20.22 -5.18 -6.61
C LYS A 234 20.97 -5.51 -7.90
N SER A 235 20.33 -5.33 -9.06
CA SER A 235 20.97 -5.51 -10.37
C SER A 235 22.04 -4.46 -10.64
N MET A 236 21.78 -3.19 -10.31
CA MET A 236 22.80 -2.12 -10.37
C MET A 236 23.97 -2.43 -9.44
N ASP A 237 23.71 -2.97 -8.25
CA ASP A 237 24.73 -3.30 -7.27
C ASP A 237 25.70 -4.35 -7.81
N LYS A 238 25.17 -5.43 -8.40
CA LYS A 238 25.99 -6.45 -9.06
C LYS A 238 26.81 -5.89 -10.22
N LEU A 239 26.21 -5.03 -11.04
CA LEU A 239 26.91 -4.43 -12.18
C LEU A 239 28.09 -3.57 -11.69
N LEU A 240 27.89 -2.81 -10.62
CA LEU A 240 28.95 -2.01 -10.01
C LEU A 240 30.08 -2.89 -9.49
N ASP A 241 29.79 -3.98 -8.78
CA ASP A 241 30.82 -4.93 -8.32
C ASP A 241 31.65 -5.50 -9.49
N ILE A 242 30.98 -5.89 -10.58
CA ILE A 242 31.63 -6.39 -11.80
C ILE A 242 32.53 -5.31 -12.41
N LEU A 243 32.01 -4.10 -12.59
CA LEU A 243 32.76 -2.99 -13.17
C LEU A 243 33.95 -2.59 -12.29
N HIS A 244 33.78 -2.50 -10.97
CA HIS A 244 34.86 -2.20 -10.04
C HIS A 244 36.00 -3.22 -10.12
N LEU A 245 35.69 -4.51 -10.25
CA LEU A 245 36.71 -5.54 -10.42
C LEU A 245 37.46 -5.37 -11.74
N ARG A 246 36.74 -5.05 -12.82
CA ARG A 246 37.32 -4.94 -14.15
C ARG A 246 38.18 -3.68 -14.33
N TYR A 247 37.74 -2.56 -13.76
CA TYR A 247 38.49 -1.30 -13.73
C TYR A 247 39.84 -1.38 -13.00
N LYS A 248 40.08 -2.42 -12.18
CA LYS A 248 41.41 -2.68 -11.61
C LYS A 248 42.42 -3.15 -12.65
N ASN A 249 41.95 -3.76 -13.75
CA ASN A 249 42.79 -4.39 -14.76
C ASN A 249 42.83 -3.59 -16.06
N GLU A 250 41.74 -2.94 -16.46
CA GLU A 250 41.64 -2.20 -17.71
C GLU A 250 40.75 -0.96 -17.61
N LEU A 251 41.05 0.06 -18.42
CA LEU A 251 40.18 1.22 -18.58
C LEU A 251 39.05 0.88 -19.55
N LEU A 252 37.81 0.92 -19.07
CA LEU A 252 36.64 0.62 -19.88
C LEU A 252 36.03 1.88 -20.49
N THR A 253 35.94 1.92 -21.82
CA THR A 253 35.19 2.98 -22.53
C THR A 253 33.69 2.77 -22.41
N TRP A 254 32.91 3.84 -22.60
CA TRP A 254 31.45 3.73 -22.60
C TRP A 254 30.94 2.77 -23.69
N ASP A 255 31.49 2.82 -24.89
CA ASP A 255 31.04 1.97 -26.00
C ASP A 255 31.24 0.48 -25.69
N THR A 256 32.36 0.12 -25.05
CA THR A 256 32.61 -1.25 -24.57
C THR A 256 31.56 -1.68 -23.56
N VAL A 257 31.31 -0.87 -22.54
CA VAL A 257 30.36 -1.22 -21.46
C VAL A 257 28.93 -1.25 -21.97
N LYS A 258 28.56 -0.33 -22.86
CA LYS A 258 27.24 -0.28 -23.48
C LYS A 258 26.91 -1.57 -24.22
N VAL A 259 27.85 -2.09 -25.01
CA VAL A 259 27.64 -3.31 -25.81
C VAL A 259 27.62 -4.55 -24.93
N GLU A 260 28.60 -4.69 -24.04
CA GLU A 260 28.76 -5.92 -23.25
C GLU A 260 27.69 -6.10 -22.17
N TYR A 261 27.19 -5.00 -21.59
CA TYR A 261 26.19 -5.04 -20.52
C TYR A 261 24.80 -4.59 -20.99
N ALA A 262 24.54 -4.61 -22.31
CA ALA A 262 23.22 -4.29 -22.86
C ALA A 262 22.13 -5.15 -22.21
N ASN A 263 21.06 -4.51 -21.70
CA ASN A 263 19.95 -5.16 -21.00
C ASN A 263 20.36 -6.03 -19.79
N PHE A 264 21.50 -5.75 -19.15
CA PHE A 264 21.98 -6.48 -17.98
C PHE A 264 20.91 -6.57 -16.89
N GLU A 265 20.41 -7.79 -16.62
CA GLU A 265 19.31 -8.07 -15.67
C GLU A 265 18.07 -7.15 -15.83
N GLY A 266 17.81 -6.66 -17.04
CA GLY A 266 16.69 -5.75 -17.32
C GLY A 266 16.93 -4.28 -16.96
N LEU A 267 18.19 -3.88 -16.71
CA LEU A 267 18.57 -2.47 -16.56
C LEU A 267 18.48 -1.72 -17.89
N HIS A 268 18.06 -0.46 -17.81
CA HIS A 268 18.06 0.44 -18.96
C HIS A 268 19.48 0.97 -19.25
N GLU A 269 19.77 1.35 -20.49
CA GLU A 269 21.08 1.90 -20.90
C GLU A 269 21.53 3.06 -20.01
N ILE A 270 20.59 3.93 -19.61
CA ILE A 270 20.86 5.06 -18.70
C ILE A 270 21.36 4.60 -17.32
N ASP A 271 20.87 3.47 -16.82
CA ASP A 271 21.28 2.92 -15.54
C ASP A 271 22.71 2.35 -15.63
N ILE A 272 22.99 1.63 -16.71
CA ILE A 272 24.33 1.10 -17.02
C ILE A 272 25.33 2.26 -17.16
N LEU A 273 24.98 3.32 -17.88
CA LEU A 273 25.81 4.53 -18.02
C LEU A 273 26.10 5.17 -16.66
N ASN A 274 25.08 5.28 -15.80
CA ASN A 274 25.25 5.83 -14.47
C ASN A 274 26.18 4.97 -13.61
N CYS A 275 26.06 3.64 -13.68
CA CYS A 275 26.97 2.71 -13.01
C CYS A 275 28.41 2.88 -13.52
N HIS A 276 28.61 2.90 -14.85
CA HIS A 276 29.92 3.12 -15.48
C HIS A 276 30.56 4.43 -15.06
N LYS A 277 29.80 5.54 -15.13
CA LYS A 277 30.27 6.87 -14.73
C LYS A 277 30.62 6.94 -13.25
N TYR A 278 29.90 6.22 -12.40
CA TYR A 278 30.19 6.11 -10.97
C TYR A 278 31.55 5.45 -10.74
N VAL A 279 31.74 4.22 -11.26
CA VAL A 279 33.01 3.49 -11.11
C VAL A 279 34.17 4.26 -11.70
N PHE A 280 34.00 4.81 -12.90
CA PHE A 280 35.02 5.63 -13.55
C PHE A 280 35.46 6.81 -12.65
N ARG A 281 34.49 7.54 -12.09
CA ARG A 281 34.79 8.67 -11.20
C ARG A 281 35.48 8.22 -9.92
N GLU A 282 35.05 7.12 -9.31
CA GLU A 282 35.64 6.64 -8.05
C GLU A 282 37.08 6.13 -8.27
N THR A 283 37.30 5.32 -9.31
CA THR A 283 38.62 4.78 -9.65
C THR A 283 39.62 5.87 -10.04
N TYR A 284 39.17 6.93 -10.72
CA TYR A 284 40.04 8.02 -11.19
C TYR A 284 39.84 9.34 -10.44
N HIS A 285 39.25 9.33 -9.24
CA HIS A 285 38.87 10.55 -8.53
C HIS A 285 40.08 11.46 -8.25
N GLU A 286 41.25 10.90 -7.90
CA GLU A 286 42.47 11.68 -7.66
C GLU A 286 42.94 12.40 -8.93
N LYS A 287 43.02 11.67 -10.05
CA LYS A 287 43.42 12.25 -11.34
C LYS A 287 42.43 13.31 -11.81
N TYR A 288 41.14 13.08 -11.58
CA TYR A 288 40.09 14.04 -11.93
C TYR A 288 40.12 15.27 -11.03
N ALA A 289 40.26 15.09 -9.71
CA ALA A 289 40.41 16.19 -8.75
C ALA A 289 41.67 17.01 -9.01
N ASP A 290 42.78 16.37 -9.41
CA ASP A 290 43.99 17.06 -9.81
C ASP A 290 43.83 17.84 -11.11
N ALA A 291 43.15 17.26 -12.12
CA ALA A 291 42.80 17.97 -13.34
C ALA A 291 41.91 19.19 -13.05
N GLU A 292 40.90 19.03 -12.20
CA GLU A 292 39.99 20.10 -11.78
C GLU A 292 40.71 21.21 -10.99
N LYS A 293 41.61 20.83 -10.07
CA LYS A 293 42.50 21.79 -9.38
C LYS A 293 43.39 22.53 -10.38
N ARG A 294 43.94 21.84 -11.39
CA ARG A 294 44.77 22.47 -12.44
C ARG A 294 43.95 23.46 -13.28
N THR A 295 42.75 23.08 -13.72
CA THR A 295 41.87 23.98 -14.47
C THR A 295 41.46 25.18 -13.63
N TYR A 296 41.10 24.99 -12.35
CA TYR A 296 40.78 26.08 -11.44
C TYR A 296 41.97 27.03 -11.24
N ARG A 297 43.18 26.49 -11.01
CA ARG A 297 44.41 27.29 -10.89
C ARG A 297 44.70 28.09 -12.17
N LEU A 298 44.54 27.46 -13.33
CA LEU A 298 44.72 28.13 -14.62
C LEU A 298 43.70 29.27 -14.80
N GLN A 299 42.43 29.01 -14.56
CA GLN A 299 41.35 30.02 -14.64
C GLN A 299 41.58 31.18 -13.67
N ARG A 300 42.04 30.90 -12.45
CA ARG A 300 42.43 31.93 -11.49
C ARG A 300 43.59 32.78 -12.00
N LYS A 301 44.65 32.17 -12.54
CA LYS A 301 45.79 32.89 -13.12
C LYS A 301 45.40 33.75 -14.32
N ILE A 302 44.48 33.27 -15.17
CA ILE A 302 43.94 34.05 -16.30
C ILE A 302 43.23 35.31 -15.78
N ARG A 303 42.38 35.18 -14.75
CA ARG A 303 41.72 36.33 -14.10
C ARG A 303 42.72 37.29 -13.47
N GLU A 304 43.68 36.79 -12.69
CA GLU A 304 44.74 37.60 -12.06
C GLU A 304 45.53 38.39 -13.12
N ARG A 305 45.91 37.74 -14.23
CA ARG A 305 46.60 38.38 -15.35
C ARG A 305 45.78 39.50 -16.00
N PHE A 306 44.47 39.31 -16.17
CA PHE A 306 43.59 40.36 -16.71
C PHE A 306 43.43 41.53 -15.70
N ILE A 307 43.35 41.25 -14.40
CA ILE A 307 43.34 42.30 -13.36
C ILE A 307 44.62 43.12 -13.41
N THR A 308 45.79 42.48 -13.48
CA THR A 308 47.08 43.18 -13.60
C THR A 308 47.13 44.05 -14.85
N PHE A 309 46.62 43.54 -15.98
CA PHE A 309 46.50 44.32 -17.21
C PHE A 309 45.60 45.56 -17.05
N LEU A 310 44.44 45.42 -16.39
CA LEU A 310 43.57 46.56 -16.08
C LEU A 310 44.27 47.60 -15.19
N GLU A 311 45.00 47.17 -14.16
CA GLU A 311 45.78 48.07 -13.29
C GLU A 311 46.88 48.81 -14.05
N GLU A 312 47.51 48.17 -15.04
CA GLU A 312 48.48 48.83 -15.93
C GLU A 312 47.81 49.87 -16.82
N CYS A 313 46.64 49.56 -17.40
CA CYS A 313 45.86 50.51 -18.20
C CYS A 313 45.44 51.72 -17.35
N VAL A 314 45.10 51.51 -16.07
CA VAL A 314 44.86 52.60 -15.10
C VAL A 314 46.11 53.46 -14.91
N LYS A 315 47.29 52.85 -14.71
CA LYS A 315 48.56 53.60 -14.55
C LYS A 315 48.92 54.41 -15.81
N LYS A 316 48.58 53.90 -17.00
CA LYS A 316 48.76 54.59 -18.28
C LYS A 316 47.72 55.69 -18.53
N GLY A 317 46.68 55.78 -17.70
CA GLY A 317 45.57 56.72 -17.90
C GLY A 317 44.58 56.30 -19.00
N GLU A 318 44.65 55.05 -19.47
CA GLU A 318 43.71 54.49 -20.45
C GLU A 318 42.37 54.10 -19.79
N ILE A 319 42.37 53.89 -18.47
CA ILE A 319 41.18 53.68 -17.66
C ILE A 319 41.13 54.74 -16.56
N ASP A 320 40.03 55.49 -16.53
CA ASP A 320 39.68 56.44 -15.47
C ASP A 320 38.27 56.16 -14.91
N LYS A 321 37.83 57.01 -13.98
CA LYS A 321 36.50 56.90 -13.35
C LYS A 321 35.32 57.08 -14.33
N ASN A 322 35.55 57.66 -15.50
CA ASN A 322 34.52 57.94 -16.49
C ASN A 322 34.53 56.94 -17.65
N THR A 323 35.63 56.22 -17.86
CA THR A 323 35.84 55.28 -18.96
C THR A 323 34.77 54.20 -19.00
N GLU A 324 34.12 54.01 -20.14
CA GLU A 324 33.12 52.97 -20.34
C GLU A 324 33.74 51.67 -20.86
N PHE A 325 33.25 50.53 -20.37
CA PHE A 325 33.78 49.22 -20.74
C PHE A 325 33.74 48.95 -22.27
N PRO A 326 32.67 49.30 -23.02
CA PRO A 326 32.65 49.10 -24.47
C PRO A 326 33.73 49.89 -25.22
N GLU A 327 34.01 51.12 -24.79
CA GLU A 327 35.05 51.96 -25.40
C GLU A 327 36.46 51.44 -25.10
N PHE A 328 36.67 50.94 -23.88
CA PHE A 328 37.89 50.27 -23.48
C PHE A 328 38.11 48.98 -24.27
N ILE A 329 37.13 48.08 -24.31
CA ILE A 329 37.25 46.79 -25.02
C ILE A 329 37.42 46.97 -26.52
N LYS A 330 36.83 48.01 -27.14
CA LYS A 330 37.06 48.29 -28.57
C LYS A 330 38.54 48.41 -28.92
N LYS A 331 39.39 48.83 -27.98
CA LYS A 331 40.85 48.95 -28.16
C LYS A 331 41.62 47.67 -27.82
N HIS A 332 41.11 46.83 -26.92
CA HIS A 332 41.84 45.68 -26.36
C HIS A 332 41.19 44.30 -26.65
N ALA A 333 40.11 44.25 -27.42
CA ALA A 333 39.38 43.01 -27.71
C ALA A 333 40.20 41.95 -28.46
N THR A 334 41.23 42.35 -29.19
CA THR A 334 42.13 41.44 -29.94
C THR A 334 43.29 40.92 -29.10
N GLU A 335 43.47 41.42 -27.88
CA GLU A 335 44.58 41.02 -27.04
C GLU A 335 44.36 39.63 -26.45
N ALA A 336 45.42 38.81 -26.44
CA ALA A 336 45.37 37.45 -25.91
C ALA A 336 44.89 37.40 -24.45
N ILE A 337 45.20 38.44 -23.65
CA ILE A 337 44.79 38.52 -22.25
C ILE A 337 43.27 38.60 -22.10
N TYR A 338 42.58 39.30 -23.01
CA TYR A 338 41.12 39.38 -23.06
C TYR A 338 40.51 38.09 -23.63
N VAL A 339 41.03 37.62 -24.78
CA VAL A 339 40.53 36.41 -25.46
C VAL A 339 40.60 35.17 -24.57
N ASP A 340 41.71 34.98 -23.83
CA ASP A 340 41.89 33.85 -22.91
C ASP A 340 40.87 33.82 -21.76
N LEU A 341 40.34 35.00 -21.38
CA LEU A 341 39.39 35.13 -20.27
C LEU A 341 37.94 34.94 -20.73
N VAL A 342 37.60 35.30 -21.97
CA VAL A 342 36.24 35.20 -22.50
C VAL A 342 35.78 33.74 -22.53
N GLY A 343 34.57 33.48 -22.02
CA GLY A 343 33.99 32.13 -21.96
C GLY A 343 34.47 31.26 -20.80
N GLN A 344 35.41 31.73 -19.96
CA GLN A 344 35.79 31.03 -18.74
C GLN A 344 34.72 31.20 -17.65
N PRO A 345 34.44 30.17 -16.82
CA PRO A 345 33.54 30.29 -15.69
C PRO A 345 34.13 31.19 -14.59
N GLY A 346 33.29 32.02 -13.95
CA GLY A 346 33.67 32.95 -12.88
C GLY A 346 33.40 34.42 -13.26
N SER A 347 34.14 35.35 -12.63
CA SER A 347 34.06 36.79 -12.94
C SER A 347 34.40 37.04 -14.41
N THR A 348 33.49 37.73 -15.10
CA THR A 348 33.64 38.10 -16.51
C THR A 348 34.62 39.28 -16.67
N PRO A 349 35.12 39.54 -17.90
CA PRO A 349 35.94 40.73 -18.15
C PRO A 349 35.27 42.05 -17.71
N LEU A 350 33.95 42.16 -17.83
CA LEU A 350 33.18 43.32 -17.37
C LEU A 350 33.19 43.41 -15.84
N ASP A 351 32.98 42.30 -15.14
CA ASP A 351 32.97 42.27 -13.67
C ASP A 351 34.32 42.77 -13.12
N LEU A 352 35.43 42.26 -13.67
CA LEU A 352 36.78 42.65 -13.24
C LEU A 352 37.10 44.11 -13.59
N PHE A 353 36.65 44.60 -14.75
CA PHE A 353 36.79 46.01 -15.11
C PHE A 353 36.02 46.92 -14.16
N MET A 354 34.79 46.55 -13.81
CA MET A 354 33.96 47.31 -12.88
C MET A 354 34.54 47.28 -11.47
N GLU A 355 35.14 46.18 -11.03
CA GLU A 355 35.88 46.11 -9.76
C GLU A 355 37.03 47.12 -9.72
N VAL A 356 37.84 47.21 -10.79
CA VAL A 356 38.96 48.17 -10.89
C VAL A 356 38.45 49.61 -10.97
N LYS A 357 37.37 49.88 -11.74
CA LYS A 357 36.76 51.22 -11.85
C LYS A 357 36.14 51.66 -10.52
N LEU A 358 35.47 50.76 -9.80
CA LEU A 358 34.97 50.99 -8.45
C LEU A 358 36.14 51.31 -7.51
N ALA A 359 37.27 50.62 -7.68
CA ALA A 359 38.47 50.88 -6.89
C ALA A 359 39.06 52.29 -7.12
N LEU A 360 38.97 52.80 -8.33
CA LEU A 360 39.32 54.19 -8.64
C LEU A 360 38.35 55.20 -8.02
N MET A 361 37.06 54.89 -7.97
CA MET A 361 36.04 55.80 -7.44
C MET A 361 36.08 55.94 -5.91
N LEU A 362 36.47 54.88 -5.19
CA LEU A 362 36.37 54.82 -3.72
C LEU A 362 37.69 55.06 -2.97
N GLY A 363 38.84 54.96 -3.65
CA GLY A 363 40.18 55.08 -3.06
C GLY A 363 40.63 53.83 -2.30
N LYS A 364 41.86 53.34 -2.56
CA LYS A 364 42.39 51.99 -2.19
C LYS A 364 42.05 51.48 -0.78
N THR A 365 42.00 52.35 0.23
CA THR A 365 41.73 52.00 1.63
C THR A 365 40.28 51.63 1.91
N LYS A 366 39.31 52.19 1.16
CA LYS A 366 37.87 51.90 1.34
C LYS A 366 37.43 50.61 0.62
N ILE A 367 38.16 50.19 -0.40
CA ILE A 367 37.83 49.00 -1.21
C ILE A 367 38.24 47.71 -0.52
N LEU A 368 39.35 47.68 0.21
CA LEU A 368 39.70 46.52 1.04
C LEU A 368 38.60 46.23 2.08
N ALA A 369 37.98 47.25 2.67
CA ALA A 369 36.86 47.09 3.59
C ALA A 369 35.57 46.59 2.90
N VAL A 370 35.27 47.08 1.69
CA VAL A 370 34.08 46.65 0.92
C VAL A 370 34.27 45.25 0.30
N LEU A 371 35.47 44.93 -0.20
CA LEU A 371 35.78 43.60 -0.72
C LEU A 371 35.87 42.57 0.39
N TRP A 372 36.42 42.91 1.57
CA TRP A 372 36.41 41.98 2.71
C TRP A 372 34.98 41.70 3.19
N THR A 373 34.10 42.70 3.24
CA THR A 373 32.68 42.51 3.58
C THR A 373 31.89 41.76 2.51
N VAL A 374 32.06 42.06 1.21
CA VAL A 374 31.41 41.34 0.11
C VAL A 374 31.93 39.90 -0.02
N CYS A 375 33.22 39.67 0.24
CA CYS A 375 33.81 38.33 0.25
C CYS A 375 33.35 37.52 1.48
N LEU A 376 33.21 38.15 2.65
CA LEU A 376 32.57 37.52 3.83
C LEU A 376 31.11 37.14 3.56
N VAL A 377 30.35 38.03 2.89
CA VAL A 377 28.93 37.79 2.54
C VAL A 377 28.80 36.70 1.46
N ARG A 378 29.73 36.63 0.50
CA ARG A 378 29.80 35.53 -0.49
C ARG A 378 30.22 34.20 0.13
N LEU A 379 31.12 34.21 1.12
CA LEU A 379 31.56 33.00 1.83
C LEU A 379 30.49 32.48 2.81
N SER A 380 29.69 33.37 3.41
CA SER A 380 28.57 32.98 4.29
C SER A 380 27.35 32.45 3.54
N HIS A 381 27.24 32.68 2.23
CA HIS A 381 26.17 32.16 1.37
C HIS A 381 26.71 31.12 0.39
N GLY A 382 27.25 30.04 0.96
CA GLY A 382 27.65 28.86 0.20
C GLY A 382 26.44 28.19 -0.46
N LYS A 383 26.46 28.18 -1.80
CA LYS A 383 25.58 27.48 -2.76
C LYS A 383 24.38 28.28 -3.25
N TYR A 384 24.54 28.97 -4.39
CA TYR A 384 23.46 29.07 -5.36
C TYR A 384 23.99 29.09 -6.81
N SER A 385 23.39 28.24 -7.62
CA SER A 385 23.48 28.17 -9.08
C SER A 385 23.18 29.53 -9.71
N GLN A 386 23.80 29.81 -10.87
CA GLN A 386 23.51 30.93 -11.79
C GLN A 386 22.03 31.34 -11.76
N LYS A 387 21.70 32.37 -10.97
CA LYS A 387 20.49 33.17 -11.12
C LYS A 387 20.91 34.62 -11.26
N LYS A 388 20.30 35.25 -12.25
CA LYS A 388 20.54 36.59 -12.80
C LYS A 388 20.58 37.64 -11.68
N TRP A 389 21.61 38.49 -11.69
CA TRP A 389 21.67 39.70 -10.86
C TRP A 389 20.47 40.58 -11.19
N GLU A 390 19.65 40.92 -10.21
CA GLU A 390 18.52 41.83 -10.36
C GLU A 390 18.85 43.22 -9.81
N HIS A 391 18.19 44.23 -10.36
CA HIS A 391 18.42 45.68 -10.20
C HIS A 391 18.47 46.17 -8.73
N ASN A 392 17.92 45.40 -7.80
CA ASN A 392 17.78 45.75 -6.38
C ASN A 392 19.12 45.69 -5.60
N ASP A 393 20.08 44.89 -6.04
CA ASP A 393 21.38 44.78 -5.37
C ASP A 393 22.29 45.98 -5.65
N GLU A 394 22.07 46.65 -6.79
CA GLU A 394 22.80 47.88 -7.15
C GLU A 394 22.34 49.08 -6.30
N GLU A 395 21.04 49.17 -5.99
CA GLU A 395 20.50 50.19 -5.07
C GLU A 395 20.96 49.95 -3.63
N ARG A 396 21.04 48.70 -3.19
CA ARG A 396 21.58 48.34 -1.87
C ARG A 396 23.06 48.71 -1.72
N LEU A 397 23.87 48.44 -2.76
CA LEU A 397 25.28 48.85 -2.77
C LEU A 397 25.43 50.37 -2.79
N ARG A 398 24.59 51.10 -3.54
CA ARG A 398 24.57 52.58 -3.53
C ARG A 398 24.17 53.14 -2.16
N ALA A 399 23.25 52.50 -1.44
CA ALA A 399 22.84 52.90 -0.10
C ALA A 399 23.98 52.74 0.92
N ILE A 400 24.66 51.59 0.92
CA ILE A 400 25.81 51.31 1.80
C ILE A 400 26.97 52.27 1.50
N LEU A 401 27.23 52.57 0.22
CA LEU A 401 28.23 53.55 -0.19
C LEU A 401 27.89 54.98 0.21
N LYS A 402 26.60 55.32 0.32
CA LYS A 402 26.12 56.61 0.82
C LYS A 402 26.36 56.74 2.33
N GLU A 403 26.16 55.68 3.11
CA GLU A 403 26.45 55.67 4.54
C GLU A 403 27.96 55.77 4.82
N LEU A 404 28.80 55.04 4.09
CA LEU A 404 30.26 55.08 4.22
C LEU A 404 30.90 56.41 3.77
N LYS A 405 30.17 57.22 2.98
CA LYS A 405 30.56 58.60 2.63
C LYS A 405 30.24 59.61 3.73
N ASN A 406 29.28 59.31 4.61
CA ASN A 406 28.78 60.22 5.63
C ASN A 406 29.37 59.99 7.02
N ALA A 407 30.23 58.98 7.21
CA ALA A 407 30.89 58.72 8.49
C ALA A 407 31.92 59.83 8.82
N PRO A 408 31.91 60.39 10.04
CA PRO A 408 32.82 61.47 10.43
C PRO A 408 34.27 60.96 10.54
N LYS A 409 35.22 61.80 10.10
CA LYS A 409 36.66 61.53 10.25
C LYS A 409 37.12 61.85 11.67
N SER A 410 37.67 60.89 12.39
CA SER A 410 38.48 61.12 13.59
C SER A 410 39.87 60.51 13.43
N ASN A 411 40.87 61.33 13.80
CA ASN A 411 42.31 61.16 13.64
C ASN A 411 42.94 60.03 14.48
N GLU A 412 44.07 59.52 13.96
CA GLU A 412 45.36 59.16 14.61
C GLU A 412 45.42 59.16 16.15
N SER A 413 46.09 58.26 16.87
CA SER A 413 47.32 57.50 16.63
C SER A 413 47.64 56.61 17.84
N LYS A 414 48.34 55.48 17.65
CA LYS A 414 49.63 55.11 18.32
C LYS A 414 49.99 53.62 18.13
N GLU A 415 51.00 53.41 17.29
CA GLU A 415 52.23 52.59 17.44
C GLU A 415 52.29 51.41 18.43
N VAL A 416 52.66 50.21 17.93
CA VAL A 416 53.97 49.48 18.18
C VAL A 416 53.76 48.40 19.27
N SER A 417 54.23 47.14 19.23
CA SER A 417 55.14 46.35 18.39
C SER A 417 54.93 44.84 18.63
N THR A 418 55.52 44.09 17.71
CA THR A 418 55.96 42.68 17.65
C THR A 418 56.30 41.90 18.93
N GLU A 419 56.12 40.58 18.78
CA GLU A 419 56.99 39.46 19.21
C GLU A 419 56.70 38.67 20.52
N THR A 420 56.41 37.38 20.27
CA THR A 420 57.05 36.18 20.82
C THR A 420 56.71 35.72 22.25
N LEU A 421 56.12 34.52 22.26
CA LEU A 421 55.93 33.61 23.39
C LEU A 421 57.28 33.05 23.91
N GLN A 422 57.56 33.22 25.19
CA GLN A 422 58.40 32.31 25.98
C GLN A 422 57.82 32.14 27.40
N ASP A 423 57.38 30.91 27.65
CA ASP A 423 57.63 30.06 28.82
C ASP A 423 57.97 30.72 30.17
N THR A 424 57.11 30.51 31.18
CA THR A 424 57.56 30.28 32.56
C THR A 424 56.65 29.26 33.25
N SER A 425 57.30 28.17 33.63
CA SER A 425 56.81 27.10 34.47
C SER A 425 56.77 27.48 35.96
N ARG A 426 55.86 26.79 36.68
CA ARG A 426 55.94 26.32 38.08
C ARG A 426 55.91 27.36 39.21
N ASP A 427 54.85 27.24 40.01
CA ASP A 427 55.02 26.99 41.44
C ASP A 427 54.13 25.83 41.94
N ASN A 428 54.79 24.98 42.73
CA ASN A 428 54.36 23.81 43.50
C ASN A 428 53.70 24.30 44.81
N VAL A 429 52.96 23.57 45.66
CA VAL A 429 52.49 22.18 45.84
C VAL A 429 51.58 22.25 47.08
N ALA A 430 50.47 21.50 47.11
CA ALA A 430 50.05 20.69 48.28
C ALA A 430 48.66 20.06 48.03
N ASN A 431 48.71 18.82 47.53
CA ASN A 431 47.98 17.64 48.01
C ASN A 431 46.54 17.80 48.57
N LEU A 432 45.59 17.21 47.85
CA LEU A 432 44.70 16.18 48.39
C LEU A 432 44.33 15.21 47.25
N ASN A 433 44.76 13.97 47.41
CA ASN A 433 44.51 12.85 46.51
C ASN A 433 43.02 12.53 46.42
N GLN A 434 42.49 12.44 45.20
CA GLN A 434 41.62 11.34 44.80
C GLN A 434 41.77 11.13 43.30
N SER A 435 42.42 10.02 42.96
CA SER A 435 42.52 9.46 41.63
C SER A 435 41.15 8.97 41.17
N ASP A 436 40.63 9.53 40.09
CA ASP A 436 39.81 8.79 39.14
C ASP A 436 40.37 9.06 37.74
N SER A 437 40.74 7.97 37.08
CA SER A 437 41.36 7.94 35.77
C SER A 437 40.27 8.20 34.73
N GLN A 438 40.08 9.45 34.33
CA GLN A 438 39.25 9.75 33.17
C GLN A 438 39.98 9.27 31.91
N GLN A 439 39.55 8.11 31.38
CA GLN A 439 39.92 7.65 30.04
C GLN A 439 39.50 8.71 29.01
N ASP A 440 40.43 9.08 28.12
CA ASP A 440 40.18 9.98 27.00
C ASP A 440 39.39 9.23 25.91
N LEU A 441 38.06 9.28 25.99
CA LEU A 441 37.11 8.62 25.09
C LEU A 441 37.30 9.02 23.61
N LYS A 442 38.01 10.12 23.34
CA LYS A 442 38.33 10.58 21.99
C LYS A 442 39.30 9.65 21.25
N SER A 443 40.10 8.89 21.98
CA SER A 443 41.07 7.95 21.41
C SER A 443 40.42 6.70 20.79
N GLU A 444 39.14 6.44 21.10
CA GLU A 444 38.42 5.22 20.71
C GLU A 444 37.65 5.36 19.38
N VAL A 445 37.68 6.54 18.75
CA VAL A 445 37.00 6.84 17.49
C VAL A 445 38.01 7.24 16.40
N TYR A 446 37.69 6.96 15.12
CA TYR A 446 38.52 7.35 13.97
C TYR A 446 38.55 8.89 13.77
N THR A 447 39.43 9.56 14.52
CA THR A 447 39.67 11.02 14.47
C THR A 447 40.18 11.53 13.12
N SER A 448 40.58 10.65 12.20
CA SER A 448 40.97 11.03 10.84
C SER A 448 39.77 11.46 9.97
N ILE A 449 38.59 10.86 10.21
CA ILE A 449 37.37 11.07 9.39
C ILE A 449 36.39 12.03 10.09
N PHE A 450 36.38 12.04 11.43
CA PHE A 450 35.46 12.84 12.24
C PHE A 450 36.19 13.85 13.12
N ASN A 451 35.58 15.02 13.29
CA ASN A 451 35.82 15.91 14.41
C ASN A 451 34.98 15.41 15.59
N VAL A 452 35.64 15.16 16.72
CA VAL A 452 35.03 14.57 17.92
C VAL A 452 34.85 15.63 18.98
N GLU A 453 33.62 15.81 19.46
CA GLU A 453 33.28 16.73 20.54
C GLU A 453 32.54 15.96 21.65
N GLU A 454 32.99 16.12 22.90
CA GLU A 454 32.27 15.64 24.08
C GLU A 454 31.32 16.73 24.56
N ALA A 455 30.05 16.37 24.75
CA ALA A 455 29.02 17.27 25.26
C ALA A 455 28.13 16.54 26.28
N ASN A 456 27.32 17.31 27.01
CA ASN A 456 26.26 16.78 27.86
C ASN A 456 24.92 17.29 27.31
N GLU A 457 24.03 16.38 26.92
CA GLU A 457 22.66 16.70 26.52
C GLU A 457 21.72 16.13 27.58
N ASP A 458 20.89 16.98 28.20
CA ASP A 458 19.89 16.59 29.21
C ASP A 458 20.44 15.66 30.33
N ALA A 459 21.64 15.97 30.83
CA ALA A 459 22.39 15.22 31.85
C ALA A 459 22.93 13.84 31.41
N VAL A 460 22.92 13.54 30.11
CA VAL A 460 23.56 12.34 29.51
C VAL A 460 24.84 12.75 28.78
N LYS A 461 25.93 12.02 29.02
CA LYS A 461 27.19 12.22 28.30
C LYS A 461 27.05 11.75 26.85
N VAL A 462 27.41 12.60 25.90
CA VAL A 462 27.34 12.31 24.47
C VAL A 462 28.65 12.60 23.75
N LEU A 463 28.96 11.78 22.74
CA LEU A 463 30.05 11.99 21.79
C LEU A 463 29.46 12.38 20.43
N LYS A 464 29.76 13.60 19.99
CA LYS A 464 29.36 14.14 18.68
C LYS A 464 30.49 13.96 17.68
N LEU A 465 30.18 13.26 16.59
CA LEU A 465 31.10 12.90 15.52
C LEU A 465 30.67 13.64 14.25
N LEU A 466 31.27 14.81 14.02
CA LEU A 466 31.01 15.61 12.82
C LEU A 466 31.98 15.21 11.71
N THR A 467 31.47 14.89 10.53
CA THR A 467 32.33 14.48 9.42
C THR A 467 33.13 15.67 8.90
N ARG A 468 34.44 15.49 8.69
CA ARG A 468 35.31 16.54 8.15
C ARG A 468 34.95 16.91 6.72
N ASP A 469 35.19 18.15 6.34
CA ASP A 469 34.95 18.63 4.98
C ASP A 469 35.74 17.81 3.95
N GLY A 470 35.01 17.20 3.01
CA GLY A 470 35.57 16.34 1.97
C GLY A 470 35.83 14.89 2.39
N ALA A 471 35.63 14.51 3.65
CA ALA A 471 35.75 13.13 4.11
C ALA A 471 34.47 12.31 3.80
N VAL A 472 34.65 11.03 3.45
CA VAL A 472 33.54 10.12 3.14
C VAL A 472 33.34 9.12 4.29
N ALA A 473 32.46 9.46 5.23
CA ALA A 473 32.17 8.65 6.40
C ALA A 473 31.14 7.54 6.11
N LYS A 474 31.57 6.44 5.47
CA LYS A 474 30.71 5.26 5.23
C LYS A 474 30.63 4.29 6.42
N ARG A 475 31.38 4.52 7.50
CA ARG A 475 31.37 3.67 8.71
C ARG A 475 31.51 4.51 9.98
N VAL A 476 30.83 4.10 11.04
CA VAL A 476 30.95 4.64 12.40
C VAL A 476 31.38 3.49 13.30
N LYS A 477 32.55 3.65 13.92
CA LYS A 477 33.17 2.69 14.84
C LYS A 477 33.47 3.35 16.18
N TYR A 478 33.37 2.56 17.24
CA TYR A 478 33.79 2.92 18.59
C TYR A 478 34.51 1.72 19.20
N ASP A 479 35.71 1.94 19.76
CA ASP A 479 36.57 0.89 20.33
C ASP A 479 36.76 -0.31 19.37
N GLY A 480 37.06 -0.01 18.11
CA GLY A 480 37.26 -1.00 17.05
C GLY A 480 36.01 -1.73 16.54
N LYS A 481 34.85 -1.61 17.21
CA LYS A 481 33.59 -2.27 16.84
C LYS A 481 32.73 -1.41 15.92
N ASP A 482 32.08 -2.04 14.94
CA ASP A 482 31.15 -1.36 14.02
C ASP A 482 29.82 -1.06 14.71
N ILE A 483 29.49 0.22 14.84
CA ILE A 483 28.15 0.70 15.25
C ILE A 483 27.24 0.78 14.03
N TRP A 484 27.78 1.26 12.91
CA TRP A 484 27.05 1.41 11.66
C TRP A 484 27.98 1.40 10.44
N SER A 485 27.47 0.84 9.35
CA SER A 485 28.09 0.92 8.02
C SER A 485 27.04 1.23 6.96
N ALA A 486 27.41 2.10 6.04
CA ALA A 486 26.61 2.47 4.89
C ALA A 486 26.63 1.33 3.86
N ARG A 487 25.51 1.11 3.15
CA ARG A 487 25.49 0.19 2.00
C ARG A 487 26.47 0.68 0.93
N ALA A 488 27.15 -0.25 0.25
CA ALA A 488 28.25 0.06 -0.66
C ALA A 488 27.92 1.15 -1.70
N ILE A 489 26.68 1.18 -2.21
CA ILE A 489 26.31 1.92 -3.43
C ILE A 489 25.30 3.04 -3.19
N MET A 490 24.39 2.91 -2.22
CA MET A 490 23.42 3.96 -1.84
C MET A 490 23.51 4.38 -0.37
N GLY A 491 24.52 3.91 0.35
CA GLY A 491 24.81 4.39 1.69
C GLY A 491 25.26 5.84 1.62
N SER A 492 24.32 6.75 1.85
CA SER A 492 24.61 8.15 2.12
C SER A 492 25.70 8.22 3.20
N PRO A 493 26.83 8.91 2.94
CA PRO A 493 27.84 9.08 3.98
C PRO A 493 27.20 9.73 5.20
N CYS A 494 27.65 9.29 6.38
CA CYS A 494 27.33 9.94 7.63
C CYS A 494 27.80 11.40 7.52
N SER A 495 26.93 12.34 7.91
CA SER A 495 27.28 13.75 8.06
C SER A 495 27.53 14.08 9.54
N LEU A 496 26.71 13.51 10.43
CA LEU A 496 26.81 13.65 11.88
C LEU A 496 26.38 12.35 12.55
N ALA A 497 27.16 11.85 13.50
CA ALA A 497 26.73 10.80 14.41
C ALA A 497 26.80 11.29 15.87
N VAL A 498 25.78 11.01 16.66
CA VAL A 498 25.73 11.31 18.10
C VAL A 498 25.62 9.99 18.84
N LEU A 499 26.61 9.69 19.68
CA LEU A 499 26.64 8.50 20.52
C LEU A 499 26.28 8.88 21.95
N TYR A 500 25.24 8.25 22.50
CA TYR A 500 24.81 8.42 23.89
C TYR A 500 25.47 7.34 24.74
N MET A 501 26.21 7.80 25.75
CA MET A 501 27.09 6.97 26.56
C MET A 501 26.41 6.61 27.88
N ASP A 502 26.59 5.35 28.31
CA ASP A 502 26.34 4.88 29.66
C ASP A 502 27.68 4.43 30.25
N GLY A 503 28.27 5.26 31.11
CA GLY A 503 29.69 5.17 31.45
C GLY A 503 30.58 5.35 30.22
N ASP A 504 31.47 4.38 29.98
CA ASP A 504 32.42 4.41 28.85
C ASP A 504 31.91 3.68 27.59
N LYS A 505 30.65 3.24 27.58
CA LYS A 505 30.09 2.46 26.47
C LYS A 505 28.93 3.18 25.79
N PRO A 506 28.90 3.23 24.44
CA PRO A 506 27.76 3.76 23.71
C PRO A 506 26.59 2.75 23.75
N VAL A 507 25.42 3.19 24.20
CA VAL A 507 24.19 2.37 24.28
C VAL A 507 23.20 2.75 23.19
N PHE A 508 23.23 4.00 22.74
CA PHE A 508 22.35 4.52 21.70
C PHE A 508 23.12 5.42 20.73
N ALA A 509 22.76 5.37 19.45
CA ALA A 509 23.41 6.13 18.41
C ALA A 509 22.38 6.72 17.44
N VAL A 510 22.53 8.01 17.15
CA VAL A 510 21.75 8.75 16.16
C VAL A 510 22.67 9.14 15.03
N ILE A 511 22.38 8.68 13.81
CA ILE A 511 23.26 8.83 12.65
C ILE A 511 22.50 9.56 11.56
N ASN A 512 22.94 10.76 11.23
CA ASN A 512 22.43 11.53 10.10
C ASN A 512 23.27 11.23 8.87
N THR A 513 22.61 10.88 7.77
CA THR A 513 23.25 10.60 6.50
C THR A 513 22.73 11.54 5.42
N LYS A 514 23.61 11.91 4.48
CA LYS A 514 23.27 12.84 3.40
C LYS A 514 23.59 12.23 2.02
N GLY A 515 22.56 11.97 1.23
CA GLY A 515 22.67 11.25 -0.04
C GLY A 515 22.59 12.15 -1.28
N PHE A 516 23.05 11.63 -2.42
CA PHE A 516 22.97 12.30 -3.72
C PHE A 516 21.57 12.15 -4.38
N PHE A 517 20.86 11.06 -4.05
CA PHE A 517 19.51 10.74 -4.58
C PHE A 517 18.41 10.62 -3.50
N SER A 518 18.80 10.63 -2.22
CA SER A 518 17.89 10.62 -1.07
C SER A 518 18.19 11.84 -0.21
N GLY A 519 17.15 12.54 0.26
CA GLY A 519 17.30 13.64 1.21
C GLY A 519 18.03 13.23 2.50
N GLU A 520 18.19 14.17 3.43
CA GLU A 520 18.76 13.88 4.75
C GLU A 520 17.92 12.80 5.44
N SER A 521 18.58 11.78 5.99
CA SER A 521 17.90 10.71 6.73
C SER A 521 18.59 10.46 8.06
N THR A 522 17.79 10.24 9.10
CA THR A 522 18.25 9.95 10.46
C THR A 522 18.02 8.49 10.75
N ILE A 523 19.07 7.80 11.20
CA ILE A 523 19.07 6.39 11.54
C ILE A 523 19.29 6.28 13.05
N TYR A 524 18.40 5.53 13.71
CA TYR A 524 18.50 5.25 15.14
C TYR A 524 19.00 3.83 15.36
N LYS A 525 20.03 3.69 16.17
CA LYS A 525 20.66 2.42 16.54
C LYS A 525 20.71 2.31 18.06
N TYR A 526 20.37 1.14 18.59
CA TYR A 526 20.52 0.85 20.02
C TYR A 526 21.27 -0.47 20.20
N TYR A 527 22.01 -0.57 21.29
CA TYR A 527 22.75 -1.77 21.65
C TYR A 527 21.90 -2.64 22.60
N ASP A 528 21.62 -3.88 22.21
CA ASP A 528 20.75 -4.79 22.99
C ASP A 528 21.50 -5.67 24.00
N GLY A 529 22.80 -5.42 24.20
CA GLY A 529 23.71 -6.22 25.01
C GLY A 529 24.62 -7.13 24.19
N ASN A 530 24.19 -7.56 23.01
CA ASN A 530 24.96 -8.44 22.11
C ASN A 530 25.34 -7.76 20.79
N GLN A 531 24.43 -6.99 20.18
CA GLN A 531 24.65 -6.37 18.87
C GLN A 531 23.87 -5.05 18.69
N TRP A 532 24.30 -4.26 17.71
CA TRP A 532 23.63 -3.01 17.32
C TRP A 532 22.41 -3.26 16.43
N LYS A 533 21.21 -2.95 16.94
CA LYS A 533 19.94 -3.08 16.23
C LYS A 533 19.42 -1.73 15.76
N ALA A 534 18.72 -1.74 14.62
CA ALA A 534 17.95 -0.57 14.18
C ALA A 534 16.66 -0.48 15.01
N LYS A 535 16.29 0.73 15.39
CA LYS A 535 15.01 1.01 16.04
C LYS A 535 13.86 0.96 15.05
#